data_AF-A0A8J6PR36-F1
#
_entry.id   AF-A0A8J6PR36-F1
#
_cell.length_a   1.000
_cell.length_b   1.000
_cell.length_c   1.000
_cell.angle_alpha   90.00
_cell.angle_beta   90.00
_cell.angle_gamma   90.00
#
_symmetry.space_group_name_H-M   'P 1'
#
loop_
_entity.id
_entity.type
_entity.pdbx_description
1 polymer ?
#
loop_
_entity_poly.entity_id
_entity_poly.type
_entity_poly.pdbx_seq_one_letter_code
_entity_poly.pdbx_strand_id
1 'polypeptide(L)'
;MTTPSEPRRPVRIGNASGFYGDRIAAFREMIDGGPVDVVTGDYLAELTMLILWKAKQKNPETGYARTFLVQARQVLADCADRDIKIVVNAGGLNPAGMAGEVEKLIAELGVELEVAYIEGDDITPRLSELQAAGHDFRHLDKGLTLAEAGVNPIAANAYLGGWGIAHALARGADIVICPRVTDASLVVGTSAWWHGWRRDDFDQLAGAVLAGHIIECGPQATGGNYSKLHEITDRRYPGFPIAEVAHDGSFIVTKHPDTGGLVSVGTVIAQVLYEIDHPQY
;
A
#
# COMPACT_ATOMS: atom_id res chain seq x y z
N MET A 1 8.27 27.36 23.85
CA MET A 1 7.11 27.36 22.95
C MET A 1 7.65 27.41 21.54
N THR A 2 7.76 26.26 20.89
CA THR A 2 8.04 26.17 19.45
C THR A 2 6.79 26.68 18.73
N THR A 3 6.95 27.72 17.92
CA THR A 3 5.93 28.16 16.96
C THR A 3 5.45 26.96 16.15
N PRO A 4 4.13 26.82 15.89
CA PRO A 4 3.67 25.82 14.93
C PRO A 4 4.39 26.08 13.61
N SER A 5 5.11 25.09 13.08
CA SER A 5 5.63 25.18 11.72
C SER A 5 4.45 25.45 10.79
N GLU A 6 4.60 26.34 9.81
CA GLU A 6 3.55 26.52 8.80
C GLU A 6 3.13 25.16 8.24
N PRO A 7 1.82 24.92 8.07
CA PRO A 7 1.33 23.66 7.55
C PRO A 7 1.97 23.40 6.19
N ARG A 8 2.57 22.23 6.04
CA ARG A 8 3.16 21.79 4.77
C ARG A 8 2.06 21.75 3.70
N ARG A 9 2.45 21.96 2.44
CA ARG A 9 1.55 21.72 1.31
C ARG A 9 1.00 20.27 1.35
N PRO A 10 -0.12 19.98 0.68
CA PRO A 10 -0.60 18.62 0.54
C PRO A 10 0.48 17.68 0.01
N VAL A 11 0.52 16.46 0.58
CA VAL A 11 1.37 15.38 0.07
C VAL A 11 0.67 14.72 -1.12
N ARG A 12 1.41 14.50 -2.20
CA ARG A 12 0.94 13.85 -3.42
C ARG A 12 1.34 12.38 -3.39
N ILE A 13 0.35 11.52 -3.20
CA ILE A 13 0.54 10.08 -3.04
C ILE A 13 -0.09 9.38 -4.24
N GLY A 14 0.73 8.82 -5.13
CA GLY A 14 0.27 8.06 -6.29
C GLY A 14 0.27 6.57 -6.00
N ASN A 15 -0.81 5.85 -6.34
CA ASN A 15 -0.80 4.39 -6.28
C ASN A 15 -0.30 3.80 -7.61
N ALA A 16 0.45 2.70 -7.58
CA ALA A 16 0.98 2.05 -8.79
C ALA A 16 0.79 0.52 -8.78
N SER A 17 -0.10 -0.01 -7.93
CA SER A 17 -0.47 -1.43 -7.89
C SER A 17 -1.71 -1.64 -7.03
N GLY A 18 -2.64 -2.48 -7.50
CA GLY A 18 -3.79 -2.97 -6.73
C GLY A 18 -3.77 -4.46 -6.39
N PHE A 19 -2.83 -5.24 -6.95
CA PHE A 19 -2.69 -6.68 -6.66
C PHE A 19 -1.33 -7.22 -7.15
N TYR A 20 -0.94 -8.41 -6.68
CA TYR A 20 0.28 -9.06 -7.18
C TYR A 20 0.16 -9.46 -8.66
N GLY A 21 0.97 -8.85 -9.51
CA GLY A 21 0.96 -9.08 -10.95
C GLY A 21 0.15 -8.06 -11.74
N ASP A 22 -0.23 -6.94 -11.12
CA ASP A 22 -0.81 -5.78 -11.80
C ASP A 22 0.17 -5.17 -12.84
N ARG A 23 -0.23 -4.06 -13.46
CA ARG A 23 0.47 -3.39 -14.57
C ARG A 23 1.93 -3.10 -14.22
N ILE A 24 2.83 -3.83 -14.87
CA ILE A 24 4.29 -3.66 -14.71
C ILE A 24 4.75 -2.22 -14.99
N ALA A 25 4.15 -1.54 -15.98
CA ALA A 25 4.51 -0.17 -16.32
C ALA A 25 4.01 0.90 -15.33
N ALA A 26 3.15 0.56 -14.36
CA ALA A 26 2.46 1.54 -13.52
C ALA A 26 3.39 2.46 -12.72
N PHE A 27 4.49 1.93 -12.16
CA PHE A 27 5.48 2.75 -11.48
C PHE A 27 6.14 3.75 -12.42
N ARG A 28 6.55 3.32 -13.62
CA ARG A 28 7.11 4.20 -14.64
C ARG A 28 6.10 5.26 -15.07
N GLU A 29 4.86 4.87 -15.35
CA GLU A 29 3.76 5.77 -15.72
C GLU A 29 3.49 6.84 -14.64
N MET A 30 3.49 6.45 -13.36
CA MET A 30 3.30 7.37 -12.24
C MET A 30 4.47 8.34 -12.09
N ILE A 31 5.69 7.86 -12.29
CA ILE A 31 6.90 8.67 -12.18
C ILE A 31 7.04 9.63 -13.38
N ASP A 32 6.63 9.23 -14.59
CA ASP A 32 6.67 10.09 -15.79
C ASP A 32 5.52 11.09 -15.89
N GLY A 33 4.35 10.74 -15.36
CA GLY A 33 3.12 11.49 -15.60
C GLY A 33 3.07 12.86 -14.92
N GLY A 34 3.96 13.13 -13.96
CA GLY A 34 4.03 14.41 -13.26
C GLY A 34 4.52 14.31 -11.82
N PRO A 35 4.30 15.36 -11.02
CA PRO A 35 4.84 15.43 -9.67
C PRO A 35 4.07 14.53 -8.70
N VAL A 36 4.81 13.68 -7.98
CA VAL A 36 4.38 12.91 -6.81
C VAL A 36 5.46 12.99 -5.74
N ASP A 37 5.08 12.93 -4.47
CA ASP A 37 6.02 12.89 -3.35
C ASP A 37 6.30 11.45 -2.93
N VAL A 38 5.27 10.61 -3.01
CA VAL A 38 5.32 9.20 -2.63
C VAL A 38 4.58 8.37 -3.66
N VAL A 39 5.19 7.26 -4.08
CA VAL A 39 4.51 6.22 -4.85
C VAL A 39 4.26 5.01 -3.96
N THR A 40 3.01 4.60 -3.86
CA THR A 40 2.59 3.41 -3.11
C THR A 40 2.24 2.26 -4.04
N GLY A 41 2.39 1.03 -3.56
CA GLY A 41 1.96 -0.15 -4.29
C GLY A 41 1.40 -1.22 -3.36
N ASP A 42 0.18 -1.65 -3.66
CA ASP A 42 -0.49 -2.74 -2.97
C ASP A 42 -0.43 -4.03 -3.81
N TYR A 43 0.08 -5.09 -3.19
CA TYR A 43 0.34 -6.39 -3.80
C TYR A 43 -0.42 -7.52 -3.11
N LEU A 44 -0.99 -7.29 -1.93
CA LEU A 44 -1.36 -8.38 -1.03
C LEU A 44 -2.88 -8.58 -0.99
N ALA A 45 -3.29 -9.80 -1.33
CA ALA A 45 -4.61 -10.34 -1.06
C ALA A 45 -4.47 -11.70 -0.36
N GLU A 46 -5.55 -12.25 0.18
CA GLU A 46 -5.56 -13.55 0.87
C GLU A 46 -4.96 -14.66 -0.01
N LEU A 47 -5.32 -14.68 -1.30
CA LEU A 47 -4.76 -15.61 -2.27
C LEU A 47 -3.25 -15.39 -2.48
N THR A 48 -2.79 -14.14 -2.50
CA THR A 48 -1.37 -13.79 -2.62
C THR A 48 -0.58 -14.38 -1.47
N MET A 49 -1.08 -14.29 -0.23
CA MET A 49 -0.39 -14.83 0.94
C MET A 49 -0.12 -16.33 0.80
N LEU A 50 -1.07 -17.10 0.26
CA LEU A 50 -0.87 -18.53 -0.05
C LEU A 50 0.20 -18.75 -1.13
N ILE A 51 0.22 -17.93 -2.18
CA ILE A 51 1.22 -18.01 -3.26
C ILE A 51 2.63 -17.75 -2.70
N LEU A 52 2.77 -16.70 -1.88
CA LEU A 52 4.03 -16.34 -1.24
C LEU A 52 4.50 -17.43 -0.27
N TRP A 53 3.58 -18.02 0.50
CA TRP A 53 3.91 -19.15 1.37
C TRP A 53 4.45 -20.34 0.58
N LYS A 54 3.78 -20.71 -0.53
CA LYS A 54 4.25 -21.79 -1.41
C LYS A 54 5.62 -21.49 -2.00
N ALA A 55 5.92 -20.22 -2.31
CA ALA A 55 7.24 -19.82 -2.79
C ALA A 55 8.30 -20.00 -1.68
N LYS A 56 8.02 -19.50 -0.47
CA LYS A 56 8.92 -19.61 0.69
C LYS A 56 9.23 -21.06 1.08
N GLN A 57 8.24 -21.97 0.94
CA GLN A 57 8.44 -23.41 1.14
C GLN A 57 9.42 -24.04 0.13
N LYS A 58 9.45 -23.53 -1.10
CA LYS A 58 10.40 -24.00 -2.14
C LYS A 58 11.79 -23.38 -1.96
N ASN A 59 11.84 -22.12 -1.54
CA ASN A 59 13.06 -21.39 -1.26
C ASN A 59 12.83 -20.40 -0.10
N PRO A 60 13.46 -20.62 1.07
CA PRO A 60 13.31 -19.77 2.25
C PRO A 60 13.65 -18.29 2.03
N GLU A 61 14.51 -17.99 1.06
CA GLU A 61 14.92 -16.63 0.68
C GLU A 61 13.85 -15.88 -0.12
N THR A 62 12.66 -16.46 -0.31
CA THR A 62 11.55 -15.86 -1.08
C THR A 62 10.34 -15.59 -0.18
N GLY A 63 9.14 -15.46 -0.75
CA GLY A 63 7.92 -15.12 0.01
C GLY A 63 7.52 -13.65 -0.08
N TYR A 64 7.98 -12.95 -1.11
CA TYR A 64 7.66 -11.56 -1.41
C TYR A 64 7.24 -11.39 -2.88
N ALA A 65 6.60 -10.28 -3.23
CA ALA A 65 6.04 -10.01 -4.56
C ALA A 65 7.12 -9.57 -5.56
N ARG A 66 7.73 -10.54 -6.26
CA ARG A 66 8.88 -10.32 -7.17
C ARG A 66 8.64 -9.31 -8.29
N THR A 67 7.40 -9.05 -8.68
CA THR A 67 7.06 -8.06 -9.71
C THR A 67 7.50 -6.65 -9.29
N PHE A 68 7.53 -6.36 -7.99
CA PHE A 68 8.04 -5.08 -7.50
C PHE A 68 9.52 -4.86 -7.83
N LEU A 69 10.37 -5.90 -7.83
CA LEU A 69 11.79 -5.75 -8.20
C LEU A 69 11.96 -5.30 -9.66
N VAL A 70 11.07 -5.76 -10.55
CA VAL A 70 11.05 -5.31 -11.95
C VAL A 70 10.63 -3.84 -12.03
N GLN A 71 9.59 -3.46 -11.30
CA GLN A 71 9.09 -2.09 -11.24
C GLN A 71 10.12 -1.14 -10.62
N ALA A 72 10.72 -1.50 -9.48
CA ALA A 72 11.76 -0.73 -8.79
C ALA A 72 12.94 -0.45 -9.73
N ARG A 73 13.48 -1.47 -10.41
CA ARG A 73 14.58 -1.28 -11.36
C ARG A 73 14.29 -0.22 -12.42
N GLN A 74 13.04 -0.03 -12.83
CA GLN A 74 12.64 0.96 -13.85
C GLN A 74 12.62 2.41 -13.34
N VAL A 75 12.60 2.63 -12.02
CA VAL A 75 12.31 3.96 -11.45
C VAL A 75 13.26 4.40 -10.33
N LEU A 76 14.10 3.53 -9.78
CA LEU A 76 14.96 3.89 -8.63
C LEU A 76 15.86 5.10 -8.90
N ALA A 77 16.49 5.18 -10.07
CA ALA A 77 17.33 6.33 -10.44
C ALA A 77 16.53 7.63 -10.48
N ASP A 78 15.37 7.61 -11.14
CA ASP A 78 14.48 8.76 -11.19
C ASP A 78 13.93 9.18 -9.82
N CYS A 79 13.70 8.21 -8.92
CA CYS A 79 13.24 8.49 -7.56
C CYS A 79 14.33 9.16 -6.75
N ALA A 80 15.59 8.72 -6.88
CA ALA A 80 16.74 9.35 -6.25
C ALA A 80 16.93 10.80 -6.74
N ASP A 81 16.89 11.01 -8.05
CA ASP A 81 17.09 12.34 -8.65
C ASP A 81 16.00 13.36 -8.25
N ARG A 82 14.79 12.87 -7.94
CA ARG A 82 13.61 13.70 -7.66
C ARG A 82 13.11 13.65 -6.22
N ASP A 83 13.85 12.97 -5.34
CA ASP A 83 13.49 12.80 -3.93
C ASP A 83 12.09 12.17 -3.73
N ILE A 84 11.72 11.22 -4.59
CA ILE A 84 10.42 10.51 -4.54
C ILE A 84 10.55 9.28 -3.65
N LYS A 85 9.66 9.16 -2.67
CA LYS A 85 9.63 8.01 -1.75
C LYS A 85 8.82 6.85 -2.34
N ILE A 86 9.17 5.62 -1.99
CA ILE A 86 8.42 4.42 -2.36
C ILE A 86 7.95 3.68 -1.11
N VAL A 87 6.66 3.35 -1.02
CA VAL A 87 6.10 2.61 0.12
C VAL A 87 5.21 1.48 -0.39
N VAL A 88 5.63 0.24 -0.20
CA VAL A 88 4.94 -0.93 -0.76
C VAL A 88 4.73 -2.02 0.27
N ASN A 89 3.64 -2.78 0.17
CA ASN A 89 3.46 -4.03 0.94
C ASN A 89 3.98 -5.27 0.19
N ALA A 90 4.83 -5.07 -0.82
CA ALA A 90 5.43 -6.12 -1.63
C ALA A 90 6.32 -7.10 -0.83
N GLY A 91 6.68 -6.77 0.41
CA GLY A 91 7.45 -7.63 1.30
C GLY A 91 6.70 -8.92 1.68
N GLY A 92 5.37 -8.88 1.75
CA GLY A 92 4.55 -10.06 2.00
C GLY A 92 5.00 -10.85 3.23
N LEU A 93 5.42 -12.11 3.03
CA LEU A 93 5.89 -13.02 4.09
C LEU A 93 7.42 -12.96 4.32
N ASN A 94 8.13 -12.11 3.58
CA ASN A 94 9.58 -11.91 3.74
C ASN A 94 10.01 -10.47 3.35
N PRO A 95 9.64 -9.45 4.16
CA PRO A 95 10.03 -8.07 3.93
C PRO A 95 11.54 -7.86 3.94
N ALA A 96 12.26 -8.53 4.84
CA ALA A 96 13.71 -8.45 4.93
C ALA A 96 14.39 -8.96 3.65
N GLY A 97 13.95 -10.09 3.10
CA GLY A 97 14.44 -10.62 1.83
C GLY A 97 14.16 -9.69 0.65
N MET A 98 12.97 -9.08 0.60
CA MET A 98 12.66 -8.07 -0.42
C MET A 98 13.58 -6.84 -0.29
N ALA A 99 13.78 -6.32 0.93
CA ALA A 99 14.67 -5.19 1.17
C ALA A 99 16.10 -5.49 0.69
N GLY A 100 16.65 -6.65 1.03
CA GLY A 100 17.99 -7.05 0.58
C GLY A 100 18.13 -7.17 -0.94
N GLU A 101 17.06 -7.56 -1.66
CA GLU A 101 17.06 -7.54 -3.13
C GLU A 101 16.98 -6.12 -3.69
N VAL A 102 16.22 -5.23 -3.06
CA VAL A 102 16.16 -3.81 -3.45
C VAL A 102 17.51 -3.12 -3.21
N GLU A 103 18.19 -3.39 -2.09
CA GLU A 103 19.54 -2.90 -1.80
C GLU A 103 20.56 -3.34 -2.87
N LYS A 104 20.48 -4.59 -3.34
CA LYS A 104 21.29 -5.05 -4.48
C LYS A 104 20.99 -4.25 -5.75
N LEU A 105 19.72 -3.99 -6.05
CA LEU A 105 19.33 -3.16 -7.20
C LEU A 105 19.88 -1.74 -7.09
N ILE A 106 19.81 -1.13 -5.90
CA ILE A 106 20.36 0.20 -5.62
C ILE A 106 21.86 0.22 -5.90
N ALA A 107 22.61 -0.78 -5.39
CA ALA A 107 24.05 -0.90 -5.62
C ALA A 107 24.39 -1.12 -7.10
N GLU A 108 23.62 -1.94 -7.82
CA GLU A 108 23.80 -2.17 -9.27
C GLU A 108 23.57 -0.91 -10.10
N LEU A 109 22.60 -0.07 -9.70
CA LEU A 109 22.26 1.19 -10.39
C LEU A 109 23.19 2.34 -9.98
N GLY A 110 23.96 2.20 -8.90
CA GLY A 110 24.88 3.23 -8.42
C GLY A 110 24.17 4.46 -7.86
N VAL A 111 23.00 4.28 -7.25
CA VAL A 111 22.20 5.35 -6.64
C VAL A 111 22.30 5.28 -5.11
N GLU A 112 22.12 6.41 -4.44
CA GLU A 112 22.13 6.47 -2.97
C GLU A 112 20.69 6.58 -2.47
N LEU A 113 20.15 5.46 -1.98
CA LEU A 113 18.79 5.37 -1.44
C LEU A 113 18.80 4.47 -0.20
N GLU A 114 18.08 4.89 0.84
CA GLU A 114 17.94 4.15 2.10
C GLU A 114 16.70 3.27 2.08
N VAL A 115 16.87 1.99 2.40
CA VAL A 115 15.78 0.99 2.45
C VAL A 115 15.47 0.64 3.90
N ALA A 116 14.18 0.69 4.26
CA ALA A 116 13.68 0.16 5.52
C ALA A 116 12.64 -0.93 5.25
N TYR A 117 12.53 -1.88 6.16
CA TYR A 117 11.45 -2.86 6.15
C TYR A 117 10.76 -2.95 7.51
N ILE A 118 9.51 -3.40 7.49
CA ILE A 118 8.67 -3.58 8.67
C ILE A 118 8.50 -5.08 8.93
N GLU A 119 8.44 -5.47 10.20
CA GLU A 119 8.14 -6.85 10.64
C GLU A 119 7.12 -6.83 11.78
N GLY A 120 6.72 -8.02 12.22
CA GLY A 120 5.83 -8.21 13.38
C GLY A 120 4.38 -8.52 13.02
N ASP A 121 4.07 -8.68 11.74
CA ASP A 121 2.77 -9.17 11.28
C ASP A 121 2.64 -10.69 11.42
N ASP A 122 3.71 -11.46 11.19
CA ASP A 122 3.69 -12.92 11.30
C ASP A 122 3.51 -13.38 12.76
N ILE A 123 2.29 -13.81 13.07
CA ILE A 123 1.91 -14.37 14.36
C ILE A 123 1.87 -15.91 14.33
N THR A 124 2.23 -16.55 13.22
CA THR A 124 2.24 -18.01 13.08
C THR A 124 3.01 -18.69 14.22
N PRO A 125 4.22 -18.24 14.60
CA PRO A 125 4.96 -18.85 15.71
C PRO A 125 4.29 -18.68 17.08
N ARG A 126 3.35 -17.73 17.20
CA ARG A 126 2.68 -17.34 18.44
C ARG A 126 1.25 -17.87 18.54
N LEU A 127 0.76 -18.61 17.55
CA LEU A 127 -0.64 -19.09 17.55
C LEU A 127 -0.97 -19.90 18.80
N SER A 128 -0.13 -20.86 19.18
CA SER A 128 -0.37 -21.69 20.37
C SER A 128 -0.38 -20.87 21.67
N GLU A 129 0.52 -19.90 21.80
CA GLU A 129 0.58 -18.97 22.94
C GLU A 129 -0.71 -18.13 23.01
N LEU A 130 -1.13 -17.56 21.88
CA LEU A 130 -2.31 -16.71 21.80
C LEU A 130 -3.61 -17.50 22.05
N GLN A 131 -3.72 -18.73 21.54
CA GLN A 131 -4.84 -19.62 21.85
C GLN A 131 -4.90 -19.96 23.34
N ALA A 132 -3.75 -20.25 23.97
CA ALA A 132 -3.68 -20.49 25.41
C ALA A 132 -4.05 -19.25 26.23
N ALA A 133 -3.81 -18.04 25.70
CA ALA A 133 -4.24 -16.77 26.29
C ALA A 133 -5.73 -16.45 26.07
N GLY A 134 -6.49 -17.32 25.40
CA GLY A 134 -7.94 -17.16 25.18
C GLY A 134 -8.30 -16.45 23.87
N HIS A 135 -7.35 -16.30 22.93
CA HIS A 135 -7.66 -15.82 21.59
C HIS A 135 -8.15 -16.96 20.70
N ASP A 136 -9.47 -17.03 20.49
CA ASP A 136 -10.14 -18.11 19.75
C ASP A 136 -9.86 -18.14 18.24
N PHE A 137 -9.44 -16.99 17.66
CA PHE A 137 -9.32 -16.78 16.21
C PHE A 137 -10.55 -17.27 15.44
N ARG A 138 -11.72 -16.77 15.86
CA ARG A 138 -13.02 -17.20 15.34
C ARG A 138 -13.18 -16.76 13.88
N HIS A 139 -13.48 -17.72 13.01
CA HIS A 139 -13.74 -17.49 11.60
C HIS A 139 -14.98 -16.60 11.44
N LEU A 140 -14.85 -15.50 10.72
CA LEU A 140 -15.90 -14.48 10.60
C LEU A 140 -17.20 -15.05 10.00
N ASP A 141 -17.12 -15.84 8.93
CA ASP A 141 -18.32 -16.39 8.28
C ASP A 141 -18.96 -17.58 9.00
N LYS A 142 -18.13 -18.47 9.57
CA LYS A 142 -18.60 -19.77 10.12
C LYS A 142 -18.81 -19.74 11.63
N GLY A 143 -18.27 -18.74 12.32
CA GLY A 143 -18.27 -18.67 13.78
C GLY A 143 -17.46 -19.77 14.48
N LEU A 144 -16.75 -20.62 13.74
CA LEU A 144 -15.90 -21.69 14.27
C LEU A 144 -14.58 -21.10 14.78
N THR A 145 -14.11 -21.53 15.94
CA THR A 145 -12.76 -21.23 16.41
C THR A 145 -11.71 -21.95 15.56
N LEU A 146 -10.47 -21.47 15.60
CA LEU A 146 -9.37 -22.14 14.89
C LEU A 146 -9.13 -23.56 15.39
N ALA A 147 -9.33 -23.80 16.69
CA ALA A 147 -9.22 -25.12 17.29
C ALA A 147 -10.30 -26.09 16.80
N GLU A 148 -11.54 -25.61 16.65
CA GLU A 148 -12.67 -26.41 16.13
C GLU A 148 -12.53 -26.72 14.63
N ALA A 149 -11.84 -25.86 13.87
CA ALA A 149 -11.72 -26.01 12.42
C ALA A 149 -10.94 -27.26 12.00
N GLY A 150 -10.13 -27.86 12.90
CA GLY A 150 -9.38 -29.08 12.62
C GLY A 150 -8.33 -28.95 11.50
N VAL A 151 -7.87 -27.71 11.24
CA VAL A 151 -6.88 -27.39 10.20
C VAL A 151 -5.54 -27.02 10.83
N ASN A 152 -4.45 -27.23 10.09
CA ASN A 152 -3.15 -26.68 10.46
C ASN A 152 -2.94 -25.33 9.76
N PRO A 153 -2.86 -24.21 10.49
CA PRO A 153 -2.59 -22.90 9.92
C PRO A 153 -1.21 -22.90 9.26
N ILE A 154 -1.15 -22.50 7.99
CA ILE A 154 0.11 -22.41 7.25
C ILE A 154 0.71 -21.00 7.28
N ALA A 155 -0.12 -20.00 7.54
CA ALA A 155 0.26 -18.61 7.73
C ALA A 155 -0.80 -17.93 8.61
N ALA A 156 -0.37 -17.02 9.47
CA ALA A 156 -1.23 -16.13 10.24
C ALA A 156 -0.54 -14.77 10.36
N ASN A 157 -1.15 -13.75 9.76
CA ASN A 157 -0.57 -12.42 9.67
C ASN A 157 -1.56 -11.39 10.23
N ALA A 158 -1.09 -10.55 11.15
CA ALA A 158 -1.84 -9.39 11.62
C ALA A 158 -1.77 -8.27 10.58
N TYR A 159 -2.88 -7.59 10.34
CA TYR A 159 -2.88 -6.38 9.54
C TYR A 159 -2.30 -5.23 10.36
N LEU A 160 -1.05 -4.87 10.08
CA LEU A 160 -0.40 -3.73 10.74
C LEU A 160 -0.93 -2.39 10.22
N GLY A 161 -0.79 -1.35 11.05
CA GLY A 161 -1.13 0.03 10.69
C GLY A 161 0.03 0.82 10.07
N GLY A 162 -0.23 2.07 9.65
CA GLY A 162 0.76 2.93 8.98
C GLY A 162 1.90 3.49 9.84
N TRP A 163 1.93 3.23 11.15
CA TRP A 163 2.94 3.85 12.02
C TRP A 163 4.36 3.34 11.84
N GLY A 164 4.52 2.07 11.43
CA GLY A 164 5.85 1.56 11.06
C GLY A 164 6.42 2.31 9.85
N ILE A 165 5.54 2.64 8.89
CA ILE A 165 5.86 3.40 7.68
C ILE A 165 6.27 4.83 8.05
N ALA A 166 5.44 5.52 8.84
CA ALA A 166 5.72 6.88 9.25
C ALA A 166 7.06 6.99 9.98
N HIS A 167 7.36 6.01 10.84
CA HIS A 167 8.60 5.94 11.61
C HIS A 167 9.83 5.64 10.74
N ALA A 168 9.70 4.77 9.74
CA ALA A 168 10.76 4.48 8.79
C ALA A 168 11.12 5.72 7.94
N LEU A 169 10.11 6.39 7.37
CA LEU A 169 10.29 7.63 6.61
C LEU A 169 10.87 8.76 7.46
N ALA A 170 10.43 8.89 8.73
CA ALA A 170 10.98 9.89 9.66
C ALA A 170 12.46 9.66 10.00
N ARG A 171 12.96 8.43 9.81
CA ARG A 171 14.37 8.06 9.98
C ARG A 171 15.19 8.16 8.70
N GLY A 172 14.61 8.69 7.62
CA GLY A 172 15.31 8.95 6.38
C GLY A 172 15.23 7.81 5.36
N ALA A 173 14.35 6.82 5.55
CA ALA A 173 14.14 5.81 4.52
C ALA A 173 13.54 6.44 3.26
N ASP A 174 14.09 6.10 2.10
CA ASP A 174 13.54 6.45 0.80
C ASP A 174 12.55 5.40 0.31
N ILE A 175 12.78 4.15 0.70
CA ILE A 175 11.97 3.00 0.33
C ILE A 175 11.55 2.26 1.59
N VAL A 176 10.25 2.06 1.77
CA VAL A 176 9.69 1.29 2.88
C VAL A 176 9.00 0.03 2.36
N ILE A 177 9.52 -1.12 2.76
CA ILE A 177 9.00 -2.44 2.43
C ILE A 177 8.17 -2.98 3.59
N CYS A 178 6.87 -3.08 3.39
CA CYS A 178 5.93 -3.55 4.39
C CYS A 178 5.62 -5.05 4.19
N PRO A 179 5.30 -5.76 5.27
CA PRO A 179 4.62 -7.06 5.23
C PRO A 179 3.11 -6.83 5.08
N ARG A 180 2.26 -7.67 5.67
CA ARG A 180 0.82 -7.38 5.77
C ARG A 180 0.57 -6.14 6.61
N VAL A 181 0.18 -5.08 5.94
CA VAL A 181 -0.46 -3.88 6.50
C VAL A 181 -1.89 -3.82 5.97
N THR A 182 -2.77 -3.01 6.58
CA THR A 182 -3.99 -2.62 5.87
C THR A 182 -3.62 -1.81 4.65
N ASP A 183 -4.39 -1.92 3.57
CA ASP A 183 -4.00 -1.36 2.27
C ASP A 183 -3.92 0.19 2.37
N ALA A 184 -4.90 0.80 3.02
CA ALA A 184 -4.90 2.23 3.34
C ALA A 184 -3.73 2.69 4.23
N SER A 185 -3.07 1.78 4.97
CA SER A 185 -1.94 2.14 5.83
C SER A 185 -0.74 2.69 5.07
N LEU A 186 -0.60 2.34 3.78
CA LEU A 186 0.44 2.92 2.92
C LEU A 186 0.27 4.44 2.82
N VAL A 187 -0.99 4.91 2.69
CA VAL A 187 -1.34 6.34 2.61
C VAL A 187 -1.40 7.00 3.99
N VAL A 188 -1.90 6.30 5.01
CA VAL A 188 -1.93 6.81 6.38
C VAL A 188 -0.51 7.06 6.91
N GLY A 189 0.39 6.10 6.73
CA GLY A 189 1.77 6.20 7.22
C GLY A 189 2.56 7.32 6.54
N THR A 190 2.40 7.47 5.23
CA THR A 190 3.03 8.53 4.44
C THR A 190 2.48 9.90 4.77
N SER A 191 1.16 10.04 4.93
CA SER A 191 0.51 11.29 5.35
C SER A 191 0.93 11.70 6.76
N ALA A 192 0.96 10.75 7.71
CA ALA A 192 1.37 11.02 9.08
C ALA A 192 2.84 11.46 9.18
N TRP A 193 3.74 10.84 8.41
CA TRP A 193 5.12 11.30 8.29
C TRP A 193 5.22 12.70 7.69
N TRP A 194 4.54 12.93 6.57
CA TRP A 194 4.64 14.19 5.86
C TRP A 194 4.14 15.37 6.69
N HIS A 195 3.02 15.21 7.40
CA HIS A 195 2.42 16.29 8.19
C HIS A 195 2.85 16.30 9.66
N GLY A 196 3.61 15.29 10.11
CA GLY A 196 4.02 15.18 11.51
C GLY A 196 2.86 14.89 12.46
N TRP A 197 1.82 14.19 11.98
CA TRP A 197 0.65 13.84 12.78
C TRP A 197 0.99 12.86 13.90
N ARG A 198 0.17 12.88 14.93
CA ARG A 198 0.20 11.99 16.08
C ARG A 198 -0.84 10.88 15.94
N ARG A 199 -0.71 9.86 16.80
CA ARG A 199 -1.62 8.71 16.87
C ARG A 199 -3.05 9.06 17.23
N ASP A 200 -3.25 10.21 17.85
CA ASP A 200 -4.51 10.72 18.37
C ASP A 200 -5.11 11.85 17.52
N ASP A 201 -4.50 12.20 16.38
CA ASP A 201 -5.02 13.19 15.41
C ASP A 201 -6.13 12.56 14.54
N PHE A 202 -7.21 12.11 15.18
CA PHE A 202 -8.19 11.22 14.57
C PHE A 202 -8.91 11.81 13.35
N ASP A 203 -9.18 13.12 13.33
CA ASP A 203 -9.83 13.78 12.19
C ASP A 203 -8.93 13.71 10.94
N GLN A 204 -7.64 13.97 11.12
CA GLN A 204 -6.64 13.89 10.06
C GLN A 204 -6.46 12.45 9.58
N LEU A 205 -6.36 11.52 10.54
CA LEU A 205 -6.20 10.09 10.25
C LEU A 205 -7.42 9.51 9.54
N ALA A 206 -8.64 9.94 9.87
CA ALA A 206 -9.85 9.51 9.18
C ALA A 206 -9.83 9.93 7.70
N GLY A 207 -9.40 11.15 7.41
CA GLY A 207 -9.20 11.64 6.04
C GLY A 207 -8.18 10.81 5.26
N ALA A 208 -7.04 10.49 5.88
CA ALA A 208 -6.00 9.68 5.23
C ALA A 208 -6.40 8.21 5.05
N VAL A 209 -7.17 7.63 5.97
CA VAL A 209 -7.74 6.28 5.79
C VAL A 209 -8.66 6.26 4.57
N LEU A 210 -9.55 7.24 4.45
CA LEU A 210 -10.46 7.34 3.30
C LEU A 210 -9.70 7.60 1.99
N ALA A 211 -8.71 8.50 1.99
CA ALA A 211 -7.86 8.74 0.83
C ALA A 211 -7.12 7.46 0.40
N GLY A 212 -6.59 6.70 1.37
CA GLY A 212 -5.95 5.41 1.15
C GLY A 212 -6.89 4.41 0.49
N HIS A 213 -8.08 4.25 1.07
CA HIS A 213 -9.12 3.36 0.55
C HIS A 213 -9.57 3.72 -0.88
N ILE A 214 -9.56 5.01 -1.23
CA ILE A 214 -9.94 5.44 -2.57
C ILE A 214 -8.83 5.16 -3.60
N ILE A 215 -7.56 5.30 -3.24
CA ILE A 215 -6.47 5.15 -4.21
C ILE A 215 -5.85 3.74 -4.23
N GLU A 216 -6.19 2.88 -3.27
CA GLU A 216 -5.82 1.46 -3.30
C GLU A 216 -6.62 0.67 -4.37
N CYS A 217 -6.33 -0.63 -4.49
CA CYS A 217 -6.96 -1.53 -5.48
C CYS A 217 -6.80 -1.11 -6.96
N GLY A 218 -5.81 -0.30 -7.29
CA GLY A 218 -5.42 0.04 -8.66
C GLY A 218 -6.26 1.17 -9.28
N PRO A 219 -6.69 1.07 -10.56
CA PRO A 219 -7.33 2.20 -11.24
C PRO A 219 -8.82 2.39 -10.91
N GLN A 220 -9.38 1.82 -9.85
CA GLN A 220 -10.84 1.79 -9.63
C GLN A 220 -11.45 3.20 -9.51
N ALA A 221 -10.85 4.08 -8.70
CA ALA A 221 -11.27 5.48 -8.56
C ALA A 221 -11.11 6.31 -9.84
N THR A 222 -10.43 5.77 -10.85
CA THR A 222 -10.26 6.37 -12.18
C THR A 222 -11.08 5.66 -13.26
N GLY A 223 -12.05 4.83 -12.86
CA GLY A 223 -12.98 4.15 -13.78
C GLY A 223 -12.61 2.69 -14.12
N GLY A 224 -11.57 2.12 -13.51
CA GLY A 224 -11.14 0.73 -13.76
C GLY A 224 -12.17 -0.34 -13.37
N ASN A 225 -13.05 -0.03 -12.40
CA ASN A 225 -14.10 -0.94 -11.92
C ASN A 225 -15.45 -0.20 -11.74
N TYR A 226 -15.77 0.70 -12.67
CA TYR A 226 -16.95 1.56 -12.57
C TYR A 226 -18.09 1.10 -13.47
N SER A 227 -19.27 0.86 -12.91
CA SER A 227 -20.40 0.27 -13.64
C SER A 227 -21.05 1.22 -14.65
N LYS A 228 -20.99 2.54 -14.43
CA LYS A 228 -21.55 3.55 -15.36
C LYS A 228 -20.58 3.85 -16.51
N LEU A 229 -20.25 2.83 -17.29
CA LEU A 229 -19.28 2.88 -18.41
C LEU A 229 -19.58 3.95 -19.48
N HIS A 230 -20.83 4.43 -19.56
CA HIS A 230 -21.21 5.50 -20.47
C HIS A 230 -20.67 6.87 -20.05
N GLU A 231 -20.31 7.06 -18.78
CA GLU A 231 -19.68 8.29 -18.27
C GLU A 231 -18.18 8.34 -18.59
N ILE A 232 -17.52 7.19 -18.82
CA ILE A 232 -16.10 7.11 -19.15
C ILE A 232 -15.89 7.39 -20.65
N THR A 233 -15.55 8.63 -20.96
CA THR A 233 -15.37 9.11 -22.34
C THR A 233 -14.01 8.74 -22.94
N ASP A 234 -12.97 8.56 -22.11
CA ASP A 234 -11.66 8.06 -22.55
C ASP A 234 -11.44 6.62 -22.07
N ARG A 235 -11.50 5.68 -23.02
CA ARG A 235 -11.44 4.23 -22.77
C ARG A 235 -10.07 3.62 -23.00
N ARG A 236 -9.02 4.44 -23.14
CA ARG A 236 -7.64 3.96 -23.02
C ARG A 236 -7.44 3.37 -21.62
N TYR A 237 -6.32 2.68 -21.41
CA TYR A 237 -5.98 2.16 -20.09
C TYR A 237 -6.08 3.26 -19.03
N PRO A 238 -6.91 3.08 -17.99
CA PRO A 238 -7.04 4.07 -16.94
C PRO A 238 -5.68 4.34 -16.28
N GLY A 239 -5.38 5.61 -16.04
CA GLY A 239 -4.23 6.01 -15.23
C GLY A 239 -4.49 5.65 -13.77
N PHE A 240 -3.44 5.37 -12.99
CA PHE A 240 -3.63 5.13 -11.57
C PHE A 240 -3.99 6.44 -10.82
N PRO A 241 -4.74 6.35 -9.71
CA PRO A 241 -5.14 7.51 -8.94
C PRO A 241 -3.99 8.10 -8.10
N ILE A 242 -4.13 9.39 -7.81
CA ILE A 242 -3.27 10.17 -6.93
C ILE A 242 -4.17 10.84 -5.88
N ALA A 243 -3.80 10.76 -4.61
CA ALA A 243 -4.39 11.55 -3.55
C ALA A 243 -3.47 12.74 -3.20
N GLU A 244 -4.02 13.95 -3.16
CA GLU A 244 -3.36 15.12 -2.58
C GLU A 244 -3.93 15.34 -1.17
N VAL A 245 -3.22 14.88 -0.13
CA VAL A 245 -3.70 14.90 1.26
C VAL A 245 -3.15 16.12 2.00
N ALA A 246 -4.02 17.03 2.41
CA ALA A 246 -3.70 18.25 3.14
C ALA A 246 -3.43 17.98 4.63
N HIS A 247 -2.84 18.96 5.32
CA HIS A 247 -2.48 18.86 6.73
C HIS A 247 -3.68 18.61 7.66
N ASP A 248 -4.86 19.10 7.32
CA ASP A 248 -6.08 18.90 8.09
C ASP A 248 -6.79 17.56 7.81
N GLY A 249 -6.22 16.73 6.92
CA GLY A 249 -6.79 15.45 6.50
C GLY A 249 -7.75 15.56 5.32
N SER A 250 -8.14 16.76 4.89
CA SER A 250 -8.89 16.92 3.63
C SER A 250 -8.02 16.49 2.44
N PHE A 251 -8.64 16.02 1.37
CA PHE A 251 -7.88 15.54 0.22
C PHE A 251 -8.64 15.72 -1.10
N ILE A 252 -7.88 15.67 -2.19
CA ILE A 252 -8.37 15.61 -3.56
C ILE A 252 -7.91 14.30 -4.18
N VAL A 253 -8.75 13.69 -5.00
CA VAL A 253 -8.39 12.54 -5.83
C VAL A 253 -8.24 13.04 -7.27
N THR A 254 -7.14 12.67 -7.91
CA THR A 254 -6.81 13.06 -9.27
C THR A 254 -6.06 11.93 -9.98
N LYS A 255 -5.65 12.16 -11.22
CA LYS A 255 -4.77 11.28 -12.00
C LYS A 255 -3.92 12.13 -12.94
N HIS A 256 -2.82 11.58 -13.44
CA HIS A 256 -2.01 12.28 -14.44
C HIS A 256 -2.81 12.63 -15.70
N PRO A 257 -2.49 13.76 -16.36
CA PRO A 257 -3.07 14.12 -17.64
C PRO A 257 -2.73 13.06 -18.70
N ASP A 258 -3.48 13.06 -19.81
CA ASP A 258 -3.26 12.20 -20.97
C ASP A 258 -3.32 10.67 -20.74
N THR A 259 -3.72 10.24 -19.56
CA THR A 259 -4.09 8.84 -19.25
C THR A 259 -5.57 8.58 -19.52
N GLY A 260 -5.95 7.32 -19.76
CA GLY A 260 -7.35 6.94 -19.91
C GLY A 260 -8.15 7.04 -18.61
N GLY A 261 -9.43 6.68 -18.66
CA GLY A 261 -10.31 6.67 -17.50
C GLY A 261 -10.84 8.06 -17.12
N LEU A 262 -11.53 8.12 -15.98
CA LEU A 262 -12.21 9.30 -15.46
C LEU A 262 -12.11 9.34 -13.93
N VAL A 263 -11.73 10.48 -13.38
CA VAL A 263 -11.99 10.78 -11.95
C VAL A 263 -13.25 11.63 -11.89
N SER A 264 -14.29 11.12 -11.24
CA SER A 264 -15.53 11.83 -11.00
C SER A 264 -16.05 11.54 -9.59
N VAL A 265 -17.04 12.31 -9.14
CA VAL A 265 -17.77 12.00 -7.90
C VAL A 265 -18.31 10.57 -7.92
N GLY A 266 -18.78 10.11 -9.09
CA GLY A 266 -19.30 8.75 -9.25
C GLY A 266 -18.24 7.66 -9.10
N THR A 267 -17.06 7.83 -9.71
CA THR A 267 -15.97 6.83 -9.59
C THR A 267 -15.41 6.79 -8.17
N VAL A 268 -15.32 7.94 -7.50
CA VAL A 268 -14.87 8.02 -6.10
C VAL A 268 -15.90 7.38 -5.17
N ILE A 269 -17.20 7.69 -5.29
CA ILE A 269 -18.24 7.06 -4.44
C ILE A 269 -18.25 5.54 -4.63
N ALA A 270 -18.13 5.05 -5.86
CA ALA A 270 -18.08 3.61 -6.12
C ALA A 270 -16.94 2.93 -5.36
N GLN A 271 -15.77 3.56 -5.31
CA GLN A 271 -14.64 3.05 -4.53
C GLN A 271 -14.85 3.22 -3.03
N VAL A 272 -15.45 4.32 -2.55
CA VAL A 272 -15.77 4.50 -1.12
C VAL A 272 -16.71 3.43 -0.57
N LEU A 273 -17.58 2.86 -1.41
CA LEU A 273 -18.51 1.79 -1.02
C LEU A 273 -17.97 0.39 -1.31
N TYR A 274 -16.86 0.29 -2.03
CA TYR A 274 -16.24 -0.98 -2.41
C TYR A 274 -15.81 -1.75 -1.16
N GLU A 275 -16.18 -3.03 -1.08
CA GLU A 275 -15.90 -3.93 0.07
C GLU A 275 -16.46 -3.49 1.43
N ILE A 276 -17.22 -2.38 1.48
CA ILE A 276 -17.87 -1.88 2.70
C ILE A 276 -19.37 -2.19 2.69
N ASP A 277 -20.00 -2.16 1.52
CA ASP A 277 -21.44 -2.42 1.37
C ASP A 277 -21.72 -3.50 0.33
N HIS A 278 -22.97 -3.95 0.26
CA HIS A 278 -23.44 -4.93 -0.71
C HIS A 278 -23.18 -4.43 -2.15
N PRO A 279 -22.84 -5.29 -3.12
CA PRO A 279 -22.41 -4.91 -4.49
C PRO A 279 -23.44 -4.15 -5.36
N GLN A 280 -24.56 -3.67 -4.81
CA GLN A 280 -25.62 -2.96 -5.52
C GLN A 280 -25.56 -1.47 -5.18
N TYR A 281 -25.07 -0.65 -6.12
CA TYR A 281 -25.09 0.82 -6.05
C TYR A 281 -25.75 1.46 -7.28
#